data_AF-A0A1W9T134-F1
#
_entry.id   AF-A0A1W9T134-F1
#
_cell.length_a   1.000
_cell.length_b   1.000
_cell.length_c   1.000
_cell.angle_alpha   90.00
_cell.angle_beta   90.00
_cell.angle_gamma   90.00
#
_symmetry.space_group_name_H-M   'P 1'
#
loop_
_entity.id
_entity.type
_entity.pdbx_description
1 polymer ?
#
loop_
_entity_poly.entity_id
_entity_poly.type
_entity_poly.pdbx_seq_one_letter_code
_entity_poly.pdbx_strand_id
1 'polypeptide(L)'
;MLLLKPEKNLINASAVDGTKIDSHSISVSQLASKHSFQSSGFASKTGFVTAETKTFSYTIGNSDPIEISVNQGTTLSGFADLINNDENNPGVTASIIDKGSGDTPFHLVLTANETGEDNRIEINSQLEDILMEHINGNSIGDLNAKVILNNITYERPSNTINDVIKGVTLSLKKTGVSSLTINKETSSIKEDIIGLITCMNEIITEIDANDDYDEETDTWGSLSKISSIKVAKNSIITIMGTPINNMQGAITNFYDLGFEIDRDGTVKIDEKILDEKIVSNFDSISEFFSGNIDNNIIGMAEILKDKINEITNYSGIINNEKNSAQTKIDRINEQIDKETEKLNKRYEIMTKQFVELDSFMKKMESQTNYVTQMFNSMQSSSKDS
;
A
#
# COMPACT_ATOMS: atom_id res chain seq x y z
N MET A 1 -4.52 1.28 -13.92
CA MET A 1 -3.55 2.39 -14.02
C MET A 1 -2.75 2.34 -15.32
N LEU A 2 -3.21 2.92 -16.44
CA LEU A 2 -2.56 2.81 -17.76
C LEU A 2 -1.11 3.36 -17.80
N LEU A 3 -0.18 2.61 -18.41
CA LEU A 3 1.23 2.99 -18.56
C LEU A 3 1.43 3.94 -19.74
N LEU A 4 2.02 5.10 -19.47
CA LEU A 4 2.41 6.12 -20.47
C LEU A 4 3.93 6.21 -20.49
N LYS A 5 4.56 5.87 -21.61
CA LYS A 5 6.01 6.02 -21.81
C LYS A 5 6.31 7.20 -22.76
N PRO A 6 6.58 8.40 -22.25
CA PRO A 6 7.16 9.47 -23.06
C PRO A 6 8.67 9.21 -23.23
N GLU A 7 9.11 8.99 -24.47
CA GLU A 7 10.54 8.97 -24.77
C GLU A 7 11.13 10.36 -24.55
N LYS A 8 12.13 10.42 -23.64
CA LYS A 8 12.79 11.62 -23.07
C LYS A 8 11.85 12.44 -22.18
N ASN A 9 12.32 12.76 -20.97
CA ASN A 9 11.65 13.52 -19.88
C ASN A 9 11.18 14.95 -20.26
N LEU A 10 10.40 15.09 -21.33
CA LEU A 10 9.82 16.31 -21.87
C LEU A 10 8.43 16.55 -21.27
N ILE A 11 7.67 15.47 -21.09
CA ILE A 11 6.30 15.45 -20.61
C ILE A 11 6.17 14.24 -19.66
N ASN A 12 5.48 14.39 -18.54
CA ASN A 12 4.95 13.26 -17.78
C ASN A 12 3.45 13.17 -18.06
N ALA A 13 2.91 11.96 -18.14
CA ALA A 13 1.48 11.78 -18.36
C ALA A 13 0.93 10.69 -17.44
N SER A 14 -0.30 10.89 -16.99
CA SER A 14 -1.08 9.91 -16.23
C SER A 14 -2.48 9.80 -16.84
N ALA A 15 -3.06 8.60 -16.79
CA ALA A 15 -4.41 8.35 -17.28
C ALA A 15 -5.25 7.67 -16.19
N VAL A 16 -6.52 8.06 -16.11
CA VAL A 16 -7.50 7.43 -15.23
C VAL A 16 -7.98 6.10 -15.80
N ASP A 17 -8.47 5.21 -14.95
CA ASP A 17 -9.00 3.92 -15.38
C ASP A 17 -10.21 4.09 -16.30
N GLY A 18 -10.31 3.21 -17.31
CA GLY A 18 -11.33 3.29 -18.36
C GLY A 18 -11.02 4.27 -19.50
N THR A 19 -9.86 4.95 -19.47
CA THR A 19 -9.40 5.75 -20.61
C THR A 19 -9.16 4.85 -21.82
N LYS A 20 -9.63 5.28 -23.00
CA LYS A 20 -9.46 4.53 -24.24
C LYS A 20 -7.99 4.50 -24.67
N ILE A 21 -7.58 3.36 -25.20
CA ILE A 21 -6.27 3.18 -25.84
C ILE A 21 -6.23 4.10 -27.06
N ASP A 22 -5.19 4.94 -27.13
CA ASP A 22 -4.99 5.89 -28.22
C ASP A 22 -3.51 6.30 -28.29
N SER A 23 -3.12 6.89 -29.43
CA SER A 23 -1.79 7.43 -29.64
C SER A 23 -1.89 8.86 -30.17
N HIS A 24 -1.10 9.76 -29.59
CA HIS A 24 -1.06 11.15 -30.00
C HIS A 24 0.37 11.64 -30.22
N SER A 25 0.54 12.47 -31.25
CA SER A 25 1.77 13.26 -31.42
C SER A 25 1.64 14.56 -30.64
N ILE A 26 2.58 14.84 -29.75
CA ILE A 26 2.60 16.04 -28.91
C ILE A 26 3.83 16.87 -29.22
N SER A 27 3.65 18.16 -29.50
CA SER A 27 4.74 19.13 -29.62
C SER A 27 4.52 20.29 -28.66
N VAL A 28 5.41 20.43 -27.69
CA VAL A 28 5.40 21.53 -26.73
C VAL A 28 6.26 22.65 -27.28
N SER A 29 5.65 23.74 -27.75
CA SER A 29 6.37 24.89 -28.28
C SER A 29 6.73 25.91 -27.20
N GLN A 30 5.94 26.00 -26.12
CA GLN A 30 6.16 26.94 -25.03
C GLN A 30 5.65 26.35 -23.71
N LEU A 31 6.34 26.61 -22.60
CA LEU A 31 5.88 26.29 -21.26
C LEU A 31 5.16 27.49 -20.65
N ALA A 32 4.19 27.21 -19.79
CA ALA A 32 3.58 28.25 -19.00
C ALA A 32 4.61 28.84 -18.03
N SER A 33 4.68 30.17 -17.96
CA SER A 33 5.63 30.90 -17.14
C SER A 33 4.93 32.02 -16.35
N LYS A 34 5.59 32.53 -15.32
CA LYS A 34 5.07 33.58 -14.44
C LYS A 34 5.41 34.95 -15.01
N HIS A 35 4.50 35.91 -14.93
CA HIS A 35 4.82 37.29 -15.28
C HIS A 35 5.76 37.90 -14.24
N SER A 36 6.76 38.68 -14.66
CA SER A 36 7.64 39.34 -13.71
C SER A 36 8.22 40.67 -14.20
N PHE A 37 8.29 41.64 -13.29
CA PHE A 37 8.90 42.95 -13.47
C PHE A 37 10.15 43.12 -12.61
N GLN A 38 11.06 43.97 -13.06
CA GLN A 38 12.21 44.46 -12.29
C GLN A 38 12.14 45.98 -12.19
N SER A 39 12.46 46.55 -11.03
CA SER A 39 12.66 47.99 -10.91
C SER A 39 14.00 48.47 -11.47
N SER A 40 14.13 49.78 -11.61
CA SER A 40 15.39 50.53 -11.61
C SER A 40 16.23 50.16 -10.37
N GLY A 41 17.54 50.33 -10.47
CA GLY A 41 18.48 49.95 -9.42
C GLY A 41 18.56 50.97 -8.29
N PHE A 42 18.80 50.48 -7.08
CA PHE A 42 19.04 51.27 -5.88
C PHE A 42 20.42 50.94 -5.27
N ALA A 43 21.06 51.94 -4.67
CA ALA A 43 22.36 51.79 -4.00
C ALA A 43 22.27 51.02 -2.67
N SER A 44 21.10 51.00 -2.02
CA SER A 44 20.85 50.28 -0.76
C SER A 44 19.40 49.82 -0.67
N LYS A 45 19.16 48.73 0.08
CA LYS A 45 17.81 48.26 0.46
C LYS A 45 17.02 49.27 1.30
N THR A 46 17.72 50.19 1.96
CA THR A 46 17.13 51.28 2.74
C THR A 46 17.00 52.58 1.95
N GLY A 47 17.32 52.55 0.65
CA GLY A 47 17.07 53.70 -0.23
C GLY A 47 15.59 54.01 -0.29
N PHE A 48 15.24 55.30 -0.30
CA PHE A 48 13.85 55.74 -0.38
C PHE A 48 13.32 55.56 -1.79
N VAL A 49 12.10 55.02 -1.92
CA VAL A 49 11.45 54.76 -3.22
C VAL A 49 10.63 55.93 -3.74
N THR A 50 10.37 56.93 -2.89
CA THR A 50 9.65 58.16 -3.27
C THR A 50 10.00 59.30 -2.32
N ALA A 51 10.11 60.51 -2.87
CA ALA A 51 10.30 61.75 -2.10
C ALA A 51 8.99 62.31 -1.50
N GLU A 52 7.83 61.87 -2.01
CA GLU A 52 6.48 62.33 -1.61
C GLU A 52 5.52 61.15 -1.46
N THR A 53 4.41 61.31 -0.73
CA THR A 53 3.38 60.27 -0.66
C THR A 53 2.68 60.14 -2.02
N LYS A 54 2.75 58.95 -2.62
CA LYS A 54 2.20 58.64 -3.95
C LYS A 54 1.49 57.27 -3.94
N THR A 55 0.61 57.06 -4.91
CA THR A 55 -0.11 55.78 -5.06
C THR A 55 0.52 54.94 -6.17
N PHE A 56 0.94 53.73 -5.83
CA PHE A 56 1.31 52.69 -6.79
C PHE A 56 0.09 51.81 -7.05
N SER A 57 -0.25 51.56 -8.32
CA SER A 57 -1.38 50.69 -8.66
C SER A 57 -1.00 49.64 -9.69
N TYR A 58 -1.46 48.42 -9.45
CA TYR A 58 -1.28 47.28 -10.33
C TYR A 58 -2.53 46.39 -10.34
N THR A 59 -2.70 45.64 -11.41
CA THR A 59 -3.74 44.64 -11.63
C THR A 59 -3.08 43.29 -11.92
N ILE A 60 -3.79 42.20 -11.66
CA ILE A 60 -3.40 40.87 -12.15
C ILE A 60 -4.58 40.30 -12.94
N GLY A 61 -4.33 39.94 -14.21
CA GLY A 61 -5.39 39.43 -15.09
C GLY A 61 -6.62 40.34 -15.15
N ASN A 62 -7.78 39.78 -14.78
CA ASN A 62 -9.07 40.48 -14.74
C ASN A 62 -9.52 40.87 -13.32
N SER A 63 -8.60 40.87 -12.33
CA SER A 63 -8.92 41.31 -10.97
C SER A 63 -9.05 42.83 -10.88
N ASP A 64 -9.72 43.30 -9.82
CA ASP A 64 -9.83 44.73 -9.52
C ASP A 64 -8.44 45.35 -9.26
N PRO A 65 -8.21 46.63 -9.64
CA PRO A 65 -6.95 47.32 -9.37
C PRO A 65 -6.66 47.44 -7.89
N ILE A 66 -5.43 47.11 -7.50
CA ILE A 66 -4.92 47.36 -6.15
C ILE A 66 -4.25 48.72 -6.13
N GLU A 67 -4.54 49.50 -5.10
CA GLU A 67 -3.92 50.79 -4.86
C GLU A 67 -3.13 50.75 -3.55
N ILE A 68 -1.81 50.87 -3.65
CA ILE A 68 -0.91 50.91 -2.50
C ILE A 68 -0.48 52.36 -2.29
N SER A 69 -0.81 52.89 -1.12
CA SER A 69 -0.32 54.19 -0.68
C SER A 69 1.12 54.06 -0.17
N VAL A 70 2.06 54.69 -0.88
CA VAL A 70 3.48 54.69 -0.55
C VAL A 70 3.83 56.02 0.08
N ASN A 71 4.03 56.04 1.39
CA ASN A 71 4.34 57.26 2.14
C ASN A 71 5.77 57.76 1.85
N GLN A 72 5.99 59.06 2.04
CA GLN A 72 7.33 59.64 2.04
C GLN A 72 8.27 58.88 2.99
N GLY A 73 9.48 58.58 2.54
CA GLY A 73 10.48 57.88 3.34
C GLY A 73 10.28 56.35 3.39
N THR A 74 9.35 55.79 2.61
CA THR A 74 9.27 54.34 2.42
C THR A 74 10.56 53.84 1.76
N THR A 75 11.17 52.83 2.37
CA THR A 75 12.40 52.21 1.84
C THR A 75 12.07 51.15 0.79
N LEU A 76 13.05 50.71 0.01
CA LEU A 76 12.86 49.60 -0.94
C LEU A 76 12.34 48.33 -0.25
N SER A 77 12.88 48.01 0.93
CA SER A 77 12.37 46.91 1.77
C SER A 77 10.93 47.16 2.22
N GLY A 78 10.65 48.35 2.74
CA GLY A 78 9.31 48.71 3.17
C GLY A 78 8.29 48.65 2.03
N PHE A 79 8.68 48.99 0.80
CA PHE A 79 7.79 48.90 -0.35
C PHE A 79 7.51 47.45 -0.78
N ALA A 80 8.52 46.57 -0.74
CA ALA A 80 8.30 45.14 -0.94
C ALA A 80 7.35 44.57 0.13
N ASP A 81 7.54 44.97 1.39
CA ASP A 81 6.70 44.55 2.51
C ASP A 81 5.27 45.08 2.38
N LEU A 82 5.08 46.31 1.88
CA LEU A 82 3.74 46.85 1.62
C LEU A 82 2.98 46.04 0.56
N ILE A 83 3.66 45.60 -0.51
CA ILE A 83 3.03 44.75 -1.53
C ILE A 83 2.71 43.36 -0.96
N ASN A 84 3.66 42.73 -0.29
CA ASN A 84 3.50 41.36 0.22
C ASN A 84 2.47 41.25 1.36
N ASN A 85 2.33 42.29 2.18
CA ASN A 85 1.43 42.29 3.34
C ASN A 85 0.09 43.01 3.07
N ASP A 86 -0.19 43.43 1.83
CA ASP A 86 -1.49 43.99 1.46
C ASP A 86 -2.57 42.90 1.53
N GLU A 87 -3.63 43.14 2.28
CA GLU A 87 -4.72 42.17 2.50
C GLU A 87 -5.49 41.85 1.20
N ASN A 88 -5.46 42.75 0.21
CA ASN A 88 -6.10 42.57 -1.08
C ASN A 88 -5.14 42.10 -2.16
N ASN A 89 -3.91 41.69 -1.81
CA ASN A 89 -2.93 41.22 -2.79
C ASN A 89 -3.48 40.01 -3.58
N PRO A 90 -3.72 40.16 -4.91
CA PRO A 90 -4.40 39.16 -5.70
C PRO A 90 -3.48 38.02 -6.16
N GLY A 91 -2.22 38.00 -5.70
CA GLY A 91 -1.26 36.93 -5.97
C GLY A 91 0.06 37.41 -6.57
N VAL A 92 0.61 38.52 -6.11
CA VAL A 92 1.92 39.05 -6.53
C VAL A 92 2.91 38.97 -5.37
N THR A 93 4.09 38.42 -5.60
CA THR A 93 5.20 38.44 -4.64
C THR A 93 6.22 39.50 -5.04
N ALA A 94 6.54 40.39 -4.11
CA ALA A 94 7.63 41.35 -4.22
C ALA A 94 8.88 40.83 -3.51
N SER A 95 10.04 40.91 -4.16
CA SER A 95 11.32 40.49 -3.59
C SER A 95 12.43 41.47 -3.95
N ILE A 96 13.48 41.55 -3.15
CA ILE A 96 14.64 42.38 -3.46
C ILE A 96 15.80 41.48 -3.86
N ILE A 97 16.28 41.66 -5.09
CA ILE A 97 17.43 40.95 -5.64
C ILE A 97 18.64 41.88 -5.66
N ASP A 98 19.77 41.38 -5.18
CA ASP A 98 21.07 42.04 -5.26
C ASP A 98 21.85 41.45 -6.43
N LYS A 99 22.15 42.27 -7.44
CA LYS A 99 22.95 41.87 -8.61
C LYS A 99 24.46 41.80 -8.33
N GLY A 100 24.90 42.24 -7.14
CA GLY A 100 26.28 42.11 -6.66
C GLY A 100 27.32 42.96 -7.41
N SER A 101 26.90 43.78 -8.39
CA SER A 101 27.79 44.63 -9.19
C SER A 101 27.11 45.94 -9.58
N GLY A 102 27.91 47.01 -9.67
CA GLY A 102 27.46 48.38 -9.97
C GLY A 102 27.13 49.23 -8.72
N ASP A 103 26.96 50.53 -8.93
CA ASP A 103 26.64 51.50 -7.86
C ASP A 103 25.19 51.38 -7.35
N THR A 104 24.32 50.69 -8.10
CA THR A 104 22.90 50.48 -7.77
C THR A 104 22.49 49.01 -7.91
N PRO A 105 23.01 48.10 -7.07
CA PRO A 105 22.88 46.66 -7.29
C PRO A 105 21.53 46.08 -6.83
N PHE A 106 20.77 46.82 -6.01
CA PHE A 106 19.50 46.33 -5.46
C PHE A 106 18.32 46.65 -6.36
N HIS A 107 17.54 45.64 -6.71
CA HIS A 107 16.34 45.77 -7.54
C HIS A 107 15.13 45.12 -6.86
N LEU A 108 13.98 45.77 -6.93
CA LEU A 108 12.71 45.13 -6.62
C LEU A 108 12.29 44.25 -7.79
N VAL A 109 11.84 43.04 -7.51
CA VAL A 109 11.27 42.12 -8.48
C VAL A 109 9.87 41.75 -8.06
N LEU A 110 8.89 42.05 -8.91
CA LEU A 110 7.51 41.64 -8.76
C LEU A 110 7.30 40.38 -9.61
N THR A 111 6.75 39.32 -9.02
CA THR A 111 6.50 38.05 -9.72
C THR A 111 5.09 37.57 -9.41
N ALA A 112 4.34 37.14 -10.43
CA ALA A 112 3.05 36.52 -10.25
C ALA A 112 3.19 35.16 -9.53
N ASN A 113 2.27 34.84 -8.63
CA ASN A 113 2.30 33.58 -7.89
C ASN A 113 1.95 32.38 -8.78
N GLU A 114 1.13 32.60 -9.79
CA GLU A 114 0.68 31.59 -10.75
C GLU A 114 1.20 31.87 -12.16
N THR A 115 1.25 30.84 -13.01
CA THR A 115 1.68 30.94 -14.41
C THR A 115 0.53 31.34 -15.33
N GLY A 116 0.85 31.79 -16.53
CA GLY A 116 -0.14 32.01 -17.58
C GLY A 116 -0.58 33.46 -17.73
N GLU A 117 -1.26 33.72 -18.84
CA GLU A 117 -1.68 35.04 -19.28
C GLU A 117 -2.74 35.65 -18.35
N ASP A 118 -3.61 34.80 -17.79
CA ASP A 118 -4.63 35.21 -16.81
C ASP A 118 -4.02 35.74 -15.50
N ASN A 119 -2.72 35.50 -15.28
CA ASN A 119 -1.97 35.97 -14.11
C ASN A 119 -0.95 37.06 -14.47
N ARG A 120 -1.13 37.72 -15.62
CA ARG A 120 -0.29 38.84 -16.04
C ARG A 120 -0.49 40.02 -15.09
N ILE A 121 0.61 40.45 -14.47
CA ILE A 121 0.68 41.74 -13.76
C ILE A 121 0.63 42.89 -14.77
N GLU A 122 -0.23 43.87 -14.56
CA GLU A 122 -0.24 45.13 -15.30
C GLU A 122 -0.06 46.29 -14.31
N ILE A 123 0.82 47.24 -14.63
CA ILE A 123 1.10 48.39 -13.77
C ILE A 123 0.28 49.56 -14.29
N ASN A 124 -0.74 49.96 -13.52
CA ASN A 124 -1.67 51.03 -13.90
C ASN A 124 -1.11 52.41 -13.54
N SER A 125 -0.42 52.51 -12.39
CA SER A 125 0.21 53.74 -11.91
C SER A 125 1.56 53.42 -11.28
N GLN A 126 2.62 54.00 -11.82
CA GLN A 126 3.99 53.77 -11.39
C GLN A 126 4.54 54.99 -10.61
N LEU A 127 5.47 54.77 -9.69
CA LEU A 127 6.21 55.87 -9.06
C LEU A 127 7.32 56.34 -10.02
N GLU A 128 7.51 57.65 -10.15
CA GLU A 128 8.50 58.25 -11.06
C GLU A 128 9.94 57.80 -10.78
N ASP A 129 10.26 57.57 -9.50
CA ASP A 129 11.60 57.16 -9.05
C ASP A 129 11.84 55.64 -9.18
N ILE A 130 10.81 54.85 -9.51
CA ILE A 130 10.90 53.39 -9.69
C ILE A 130 10.39 52.96 -11.07
N LEU A 131 11.29 52.90 -12.05
CA LEU A 131 10.92 52.43 -13.39
C LEU A 131 10.82 50.89 -13.39
N MET A 132 9.68 50.34 -13.80
CA MET A 132 9.48 48.89 -13.87
C MET A 132 9.63 48.39 -15.31
N GLU A 133 10.50 47.40 -15.51
CA GLU A 133 10.76 46.77 -16.80
C GLU A 133 10.41 45.29 -16.75
N HIS A 134 9.87 44.74 -17.85
CA HIS A 134 9.54 43.32 -17.94
C HIS A 134 10.81 42.47 -17.90
N ILE A 135 10.87 41.50 -16.99
CA ILE A 135 11.89 40.43 -17.02
C ILE A 135 11.40 39.28 -17.90
N ASN A 136 10.13 38.90 -17.72
CA ASN A 136 9.45 37.85 -18.45
C ASN A 136 8.04 38.34 -18.75
N GLY A 137 7.47 37.92 -19.88
CA GLY A 137 6.13 38.31 -20.28
C GLY A 137 6.04 39.67 -20.98
N ASN A 138 6.96 39.99 -21.90
CA ASN A 138 6.96 41.30 -22.58
C ASN A 138 5.90 41.40 -23.69
N SER A 139 5.28 40.29 -24.10
CA SER A 139 4.28 40.27 -25.19
C SER A 139 3.05 39.49 -24.79
N ILE A 140 1.88 39.90 -25.27
CA ILE A 140 0.63 39.19 -24.97
C ILE A 140 0.72 37.75 -25.52
N GLY A 141 0.42 36.75 -24.68
CA GLY A 141 0.39 35.33 -25.05
C GLY A 141 1.72 34.58 -24.96
N ASP A 142 2.76 35.17 -24.37
CA ASP A 142 4.06 34.52 -24.10
C ASP A 142 4.11 33.78 -22.73
N LEU A 143 3.09 33.94 -21.89
CA LEU A 143 3.01 33.33 -20.57
C LEU A 143 2.29 31.97 -20.53
N ASN A 144 1.43 31.68 -21.51
CA ASN A 144 0.70 30.41 -21.57
C ASN A 144 1.57 29.27 -22.10
N ALA A 145 1.32 28.04 -21.63
CA ALA A 145 1.83 26.84 -22.28
C ALA A 145 1.18 26.69 -23.65
N LYS A 146 1.97 26.34 -24.67
CA LYS A 146 1.50 26.08 -26.04
C LYS A 146 1.87 24.67 -26.44
N VAL A 147 0.84 23.85 -26.69
CA VAL A 147 0.98 22.43 -27.01
C VAL A 147 0.21 22.13 -28.28
N ILE A 148 0.88 21.51 -29.25
CA ILE A 148 0.28 21.03 -30.47
C ILE A 148 -0.01 19.54 -30.30
N LEU A 149 -1.29 19.18 -30.35
CA LEU A 149 -1.76 17.80 -30.30
C LEU A 149 -2.44 17.47 -31.63
N ASN A 150 -1.95 16.46 -32.35
CA ASN A 150 -2.52 16.05 -33.64
C ASN A 150 -2.71 17.23 -34.63
N ASN A 151 -1.71 18.12 -34.71
CA ASN A 151 -1.70 19.35 -35.52
C ASN A 151 -2.69 20.45 -35.10
N ILE A 152 -3.31 20.33 -33.92
CA ILE A 152 -4.17 21.37 -33.34
C ILE A 152 -3.41 22.03 -32.18
N THR A 153 -3.31 23.36 -32.20
CA THR A 153 -2.65 24.14 -31.14
C THR A 153 -3.61 24.40 -29.99
N TYR A 154 -3.18 24.07 -28.78
CA TYR A 154 -3.86 24.34 -27.52
C TYR A 154 -3.00 25.25 -26.65
N GLU A 155 -3.64 26.23 -26.01
CA GLU A 155 -3.00 27.10 -25.03
C GLU A 155 -3.61 26.91 -23.65
N ARG A 156 -2.76 26.82 -22.62
CA ARG A 156 -3.20 26.68 -21.22
C ARG A 156 -2.38 27.56 -20.28
N PRO A 157 -2.98 28.11 -19.21
CA PRO A 157 -2.26 28.94 -18.25
C PRO A 157 -1.29 28.15 -17.38
N SER A 158 -1.39 26.81 -17.34
CA SER A 158 -0.57 25.93 -16.51
C SER A 158 0.20 24.90 -17.35
N ASN A 159 1.33 24.44 -16.79
CA ASN A 159 2.09 23.30 -17.31
C ASN A 159 1.42 21.94 -16.98
N THR A 160 0.30 21.94 -16.25
CA THR A 160 -0.54 20.75 -16.04
C THR A 160 -1.82 20.90 -16.86
N ILE A 161 -2.03 19.97 -17.80
CA ILE A 161 -3.14 19.98 -18.76
C ILE A 161 -3.96 18.70 -18.59
N ASN A 162 -5.23 18.80 -18.21
CA ASN A 162 -6.10 17.66 -17.90
C ASN A 162 -7.42 17.64 -18.69
N ASP A 163 -7.60 18.57 -19.62
CA ASP A 163 -8.87 18.82 -20.29
C ASP A 163 -8.79 18.62 -21.82
N VAL A 164 -7.59 18.44 -22.38
CA VAL A 164 -7.39 18.27 -23.82
C VAL A 164 -7.66 16.82 -24.26
N ILE A 165 -7.20 15.84 -23.49
CA ILE A 165 -7.43 14.41 -23.74
C ILE A 165 -8.26 13.88 -22.59
N LYS A 166 -9.46 13.37 -22.89
CA LYS A 166 -10.39 12.89 -21.86
C LYS A 166 -9.76 11.76 -21.04
N GLY A 167 -9.65 11.97 -19.73
CA GLY A 167 -9.09 10.99 -18.80
C GLY A 167 -7.56 11.00 -18.69
N VAL A 168 -6.86 11.91 -19.38
CA VAL A 168 -5.40 12.02 -19.33
C VAL A 168 -4.98 13.37 -18.77
N THR A 169 -4.02 13.35 -17.84
CA THR A 169 -3.33 14.53 -17.34
C THR A 169 -1.90 14.55 -17.89
N LEU A 170 -1.53 15.65 -18.52
CA LEU A 170 -0.18 15.93 -19.02
C LEU A 170 0.50 16.93 -18.09
N SER A 171 1.76 16.69 -17.76
CA SER A 171 2.62 17.60 -17.03
C SER A 171 3.83 17.94 -17.89
N LEU A 172 3.86 19.15 -18.42
CA LEU A 172 4.91 19.64 -19.30
C LEU A 172 6.16 19.99 -18.48
N LYS A 173 7.33 19.55 -18.93
CA LYS A 173 8.62 19.82 -18.27
C LYS A 173 9.57 20.60 -19.16
N LYS A 174 9.53 20.38 -20.47
CA LYS A 174 10.42 21.00 -21.46
C LYS A 174 9.72 21.15 -22.80
N THR A 175 10.21 22.08 -23.62
CA THR A 175 9.79 22.23 -25.01
C THR A 175 10.40 21.14 -25.89
N GLY A 176 9.70 20.75 -26.95
CA GLY A 176 10.12 19.69 -27.88
C GLY A 176 8.97 18.83 -28.39
N VAL A 177 9.31 17.86 -29.23
CA VAL A 177 8.36 16.89 -29.80
C VAL A 177 8.48 15.56 -29.06
N SER A 178 7.34 14.96 -28.72
CA SER A 178 7.23 13.65 -28.08
C SER A 178 5.96 12.93 -28.57
N SER A 179 5.91 11.63 -28.39
CA SER A 179 4.73 10.81 -28.65
C SER A 179 4.13 10.32 -27.34
N LEU A 180 2.80 10.40 -27.23
CA LEU A 180 2.04 9.82 -26.14
C LEU A 180 1.33 8.57 -26.65
N THR A 181 1.58 7.43 -26.00
CA THR A 181 0.82 6.20 -26.26
C THR A 181 0.14 5.76 -24.98
N ILE A 182 -1.18 5.63 -25.03
CA ILE A 182 -2.02 5.12 -23.94
C ILE A 182 -2.21 3.63 -24.21
N ASN A 183 -1.59 2.77 -23.40
CA ASN A 183 -1.70 1.31 -23.52
C ASN A 183 -2.30 0.71 -22.25
N LYS A 184 -2.90 -0.49 -22.38
CA LYS A 184 -3.30 -1.30 -21.23
C LYS A 184 -2.10 -1.48 -20.29
N GLU A 185 -2.34 -1.31 -19.00
CA GLU A 185 -1.38 -1.72 -17.97
C GLU A 185 -1.43 -3.24 -17.90
N THR A 186 -0.29 -3.89 -18.14
CA THR A 186 -0.18 -5.35 -18.11
C THR A 186 0.77 -5.85 -17.03
N SER A 187 1.57 -4.98 -16.42
CA SER A 187 2.61 -5.38 -15.47
C SER A 187 2.03 -5.67 -14.08
N SER A 188 1.11 -4.84 -13.59
CA SER A 188 0.44 -5.09 -12.30
C SER A 188 -0.40 -6.36 -12.34
N ILE A 189 -1.05 -6.63 -13.48
CA ILE A 189 -1.83 -7.87 -13.67
C ILE A 189 -0.94 -9.10 -13.58
N LYS A 190 0.23 -9.06 -14.21
CA LYS A 190 1.20 -10.15 -14.11
C LYS A 190 1.61 -10.39 -12.66
N GLU A 191 1.95 -9.32 -11.94
CA GLU A 191 2.33 -9.38 -10.52
C GLU A 191 1.20 -9.95 -9.65
N ASP A 192 -0.05 -9.51 -9.85
CA ASP A 192 -1.21 -10.01 -9.10
C ASP A 192 -1.45 -11.51 -9.35
N ILE A 193 -1.36 -11.94 -10.60
CA ILE A 193 -1.53 -13.35 -10.98
C ILE A 193 -0.41 -14.21 -10.39
N ILE A 194 0.85 -13.78 -10.50
CA ILE A 194 1.99 -14.49 -9.90
C ILE A 194 1.82 -14.54 -8.38
N GLY A 195 1.47 -13.43 -7.74
CA GLY A 195 1.25 -13.35 -6.29
C GLY A 195 0.15 -14.29 -5.81
N LEU A 196 -0.96 -14.41 -6.54
CA LEU A 196 -2.01 -15.38 -6.25
C LEU A 196 -1.44 -16.81 -6.23
N ILE A 197 -0.73 -17.21 -7.30
CA ILE A 197 -0.18 -18.56 -7.42
C ILE A 197 0.89 -18.82 -6.36
N THR A 198 1.73 -17.84 -6.03
CA THR A 198 2.71 -17.93 -4.94
C THR A 198 2.02 -18.21 -3.60
N CYS A 199 1.01 -17.43 -3.22
CA CYS A 199 0.25 -17.66 -1.99
C CYS A 199 -0.39 -19.06 -1.95
N MET A 200 -0.86 -19.57 -3.10
CA MET A 200 -1.43 -20.91 -3.19
C MET A 200 -0.38 -22.00 -3.01
N ASN A 201 0.79 -21.83 -3.61
CA ASN A 201 1.93 -22.75 -3.43
C ASN A 201 2.43 -22.74 -1.98
N GLU A 202 2.43 -21.59 -1.30
CA GLU A 202 2.76 -21.49 0.12
C GLU A 202 1.80 -22.32 0.97
N ILE A 203 0.49 -22.25 0.71
CA ILE A 203 -0.51 -23.06 1.42
C ILE A 203 -0.26 -24.56 1.19
N ILE A 204 0.00 -24.95 -0.05
CA ILE A 204 0.26 -26.36 -0.42
C ILE A 204 1.51 -26.87 0.28
N THR A 205 2.60 -26.10 0.23
CA THR A 205 3.88 -26.44 0.84
C THR A 205 3.77 -26.55 2.36
N GLU A 206 3.04 -25.63 3.00
CA GLU A 206 2.83 -25.66 4.46
C GLU A 206 2.01 -26.89 4.88
N ILE A 207 0.99 -27.25 4.10
CA ILE A 207 0.20 -28.46 4.37
C ILE A 207 1.07 -29.71 4.21
N ASP A 208 1.83 -29.83 3.13
CA ASP A 208 2.65 -31.00 2.85
C ASP A 208 3.77 -31.19 3.88
N ALA A 209 4.46 -30.10 4.25
CA ALA A 209 5.48 -30.13 5.30
C ALA A 209 4.94 -30.65 6.65
N ASN A 210 3.63 -30.52 6.89
CA ASN A 210 2.99 -30.97 8.11
C ASN A 210 2.15 -32.26 7.94
N ASP A 211 1.97 -32.77 6.72
CA ASP A 211 1.20 -33.98 6.42
C ASP A 211 2.10 -35.18 6.06
N ASP A 212 3.24 -34.91 5.44
CA ASP A 212 4.15 -35.92 4.90
C ASP A 212 4.94 -36.68 5.97
N TYR A 213 5.52 -37.79 5.52
CA TYR A 213 6.46 -38.56 6.31
C TYR A 213 7.88 -38.02 6.14
N ASP A 214 8.53 -37.71 7.26
CA ASP A 214 9.93 -37.30 7.27
C ASP A 214 10.81 -38.55 7.47
N GLU A 215 11.53 -38.92 6.41
CA GLU A 215 12.47 -40.05 6.42
C GLU A 215 13.69 -39.82 7.32
N GLU A 216 14.10 -38.57 7.56
CA GLU A 216 15.26 -38.26 8.41
C GLU A 216 14.93 -38.43 9.89
N THR A 217 13.72 -38.03 10.29
CA THR A 217 13.26 -38.13 11.67
C THR A 217 12.48 -39.40 11.98
N ASP A 218 12.11 -40.18 10.95
CA ASP A 218 11.24 -41.38 11.06
C ASP A 218 9.87 -41.04 11.69
N THR A 219 9.36 -39.82 11.41
CA THR A 219 8.11 -39.33 11.99
C THR A 219 7.14 -38.80 10.93
N TRP A 220 5.85 -38.97 11.22
CA TRP A 220 4.78 -38.34 10.43
C TRP A 220 4.56 -36.92 10.90
N GLY A 221 4.30 -36.01 9.95
CA GLY A 221 3.85 -34.66 10.23
C GLY A 221 2.60 -34.62 11.11
N SER A 222 2.44 -33.52 11.85
CA SER A 222 1.39 -33.34 12.85
C SER A 222 -0.04 -33.42 12.28
N LEU A 223 -0.20 -33.18 10.98
CA LEU A 223 -1.46 -33.15 10.24
C LEU A 223 -1.71 -34.42 9.41
N SER A 224 -0.77 -35.37 9.37
CA SER A 224 -0.79 -36.62 8.57
C SER A 224 -2.09 -37.43 8.61
N LYS A 225 -2.82 -37.34 9.73
CA LYS A 225 -4.06 -38.10 10.00
C LYS A 225 -5.32 -37.24 9.92
N ILE A 226 -5.20 -36.00 9.49
CA ILE A 226 -6.29 -35.03 9.43
C ILE A 226 -6.81 -34.96 7.99
N SER A 227 -7.85 -35.75 7.71
CA SER A 227 -8.49 -35.79 6.40
C SER A 227 -9.08 -34.43 5.97
N SER A 228 -9.51 -33.63 6.95
CA SER A 228 -10.09 -32.30 6.76
C SER A 228 -9.15 -31.35 6.00
N ILE A 229 -7.85 -31.40 6.31
CA ILE A 229 -6.83 -30.55 5.69
C ILE A 229 -6.53 -31.03 4.26
N LYS A 230 -6.49 -32.35 4.02
CA LYS A 230 -6.36 -32.93 2.68
C LYS A 230 -7.52 -32.52 1.77
N VAL A 231 -8.75 -32.54 2.30
CA VAL A 231 -9.94 -32.08 1.57
C VAL A 231 -9.85 -30.59 1.24
N ALA A 232 -9.36 -29.76 2.17
CA ALA A 232 -9.16 -28.33 1.93
C ALA A 232 -8.12 -28.08 0.82
N LYS A 233 -6.93 -28.71 0.91
CA LYS A 233 -5.87 -28.65 -0.12
C LYS A 233 -6.42 -29.05 -1.50
N ASN A 234 -7.06 -30.22 -1.58
CA ASN A 234 -7.58 -30.73 -2.85
C ASN A 234 -8.71 -29.88 -3.42
N SER A 235 -9.52 -29.23 -2.58
CA SER A 235 -10.58 -28.32 -3.04
C SER A 235 -10.00 -27.11 -3.76
N ILE A 236 -8.91 -26.54 -3.23
CA ILE A 236 -8.21 -25.41 -3.83
C ILE A 236 -7.57 -25.82 -5.16
N ILE A 237 -6.86 -26.95 -5.19
CA ILE A 237 -6.24 -27.49 -6.42
C ILE A 237 -7.29 -27.79 -7.49
N THR A 238 -8.42 -28.39 -7.10
CA THR A 238 -9.51 -28.73 -8.03
C THR A 238 -10.07 -27.49 -8.69
N ILE A 239 -10.27 -26.41 -7.93
CA ILE A 239 -10.75 -25.14 -8.49
C ILE A 239 -9.78 -24.63 -9.54
N MET A 240 -8.46 -24.64 -9.28
CA MET A 240 -7.48 -24.21 -10.29
C MET A 240 -7.53 -25.03 -11.58
N GLY A 241 -7.80 -26.33 -11.46
CA GLY A 241 -7.94 -27.20 -12.62
C GLY A 241 -9.27 -27.11 -13.35
N THR A 242 -10.28 -26.44 -12.79
CA THR A 242 -11.65 -26.43 -13.32
C THR A 242 -11.86 -25.25 -14.26
N PRO A 243 -12.30 -25.49 -15.51
CA PRO A 243 -12.63 -24.41 -16.42
C PRO A 243 -13.92 -23.68 -16.01
N ILE A 244 -13.98 -22.37 -16.25
CA ILE A 244 -15.19 -21.59 -16.08
C ILE A 244 -16.11 -21.83 -17.30
N ASN A 245 -17.32 -22.31 -17.03
CA ASN A 245 -18.32 -22.56 -18.06
C ASN A 245 -18.85 -21.24 -18.65
N ASN A 246 -19.32 -21.32 -19.90
CA ASN A 246 -19.92 -20.19 -20.65
C ASN A 246 -18.97 -19.04 -21.00
N MET A 247 -17.67 -19.18 -20.77
CA MET A 247 -16.68 -18.24 -21.29
C MET A 247 -16.66 -18.24 -22.82
N GLN A 248 -16.71 -17.04 -23.40
CA GLN A 248 -16.57 -16.83 -24.85
C GLN A 248 -15.12 -16.53 -25.26
N GLY A 249 -14.28 -16.19 -24.29
CA GLY A 249 -12.87 -15.87 -24.47
C GLY A 249 -11.99 -17.11 -24.68
N ALA A 250 -10.75 -16.85 -25.11
CA ALA A 250 -9.74 -17.89 -25.33
C ALA A 250 -9.04 -18.36 -24.03
N ILE A 251 -9.38 -17.78 -22.89
CA ILE A 251 -8.90 -18.16 -21.56
C ILE A 251 -10.11 -18.69 -20.80
N THR A 252 -10.06 -19.95 -20.40
CA THR A 252 -11.16 -20.63 -19.69
C THR A 252 -10.72 -21.23 -18.36
N ASN A 253 -9.42 -21.48 -18.20
CA ASN A 253 -8.81 -22.08 -17.03
C ASN A 253 -7.37 -21.55 -16.85
N PHE A 254 -6.73 -21.93 -15.75
CA PHE A 254 -5.36 -21.53 -15.45
C PHE A 254 -4.33 -22.13 -16.45
N TYR A 255 -4.52 -23.34 -16.98
CA TYR A 255 -3.59 -23.89 -17.98
C TYR A 255 -3.48 -23.02 -19.24
N ASP A 256 -4.56 -22.34 -19.64
CA ASP A 256 -4.57 -21.42 -20.79
C ASP A 256 -3.64 -20.20 -20.60
N LEU A 257 -3.26 -19.91 -19.35
CA LEU A 257 -2.33 -18.85 -18.94
C LEU A 257 -0.89 -19.33 -18.76
N GLY A 258 -0.60 -20.60 -19.06
CA GLY A 258 0.74 -21.18 -18.90
C GLY A 258 1.01 -21.75 -17.51
N PHE A 259 -0.03 -22.05 -16.73
CA PHE A 259 0.10 -22.75 -15.47
C PHE A 259 0.19 -24.26 -15.66
N GLU A 260 1.05 -24.91 -14.90
CA GLU A 260 1.22 -26.37 -14.88
C GLU A 260 1.17 -26.87 -13.42
N ILE A 261 0.33 -27.87 -13.15
CA ILE A 261 0.21 -28.47 -11.81
C ILE A 261 1.16 -29.67 -11.75
N ASP A 262 2.08 -29.67 -10.79
CA ASP A 262 2.99 -30.78 -10.55
C ASP A 262 2.31 -31.89 -9.71
N ARG A 263 2.97 -33.04 -9.56
CA ARG A 263 2.43 -34.23 -8.87
C ARG A 263 2.14 -34.00 -7.39
N ASP A 264 2.86 -33.08 -6.75
CA ASP A 264 2.63 -32.66 -5.36
C ASP A 264 1.44 -31.68 -5.22
N GLY A 265 0.91 -31.20 -6.34
CA GLY A 265 -0.18 -30.23 -6.39
C GLY A 265 0.28 -28.77 -6.49
N THR A 266 1.58 -28.48 -6.38
CA THR A 266 2.13 -27.14 -6.59
C THR A 266 1.98 -26.71 -8.05
N VAL A 267 1.95 -25.40 -8.26
CA VAL A 267 1.73 -24.79 -9.58
C VAL A 267 3.00 -24.11 -10.06
N LYS A 268 3.46 -24.47 -11.25
CA LYS A 268 4.52 -23.80 -11.99
C LYS A 268 3.92 -22.82 -12.99
N ILE A 269 4.63 -21.74 -13.24
CA ILE A 269 4.20 -20.65 -14.13
C ILE A 269 5.23 -20.52 -15.27
N ASP A 270 4.80 -20.67 -16.51
CA ASP A 270 5.57 -20.19 -17.65
C ASP A 270 5.29 -18.69 -17.85
N GLU A 271 6.15 -17.85 -17.28
CA GLU A 271 6.02 -16.40 -17.37
C GLU A 271 6.03 -15.87 -18.81
N LYS A 272 6.66 -16.57 -19.77
CA LYS A 272 6.67 -16.13 -21.17
C LYS A 272 5.30 -16.33 -21.80
N ILE A 273 4.68 -17.48 -21.56
CA ILE A 273 3.31 -17.75 -22.01
C ILE A 273 2.35 -16.76 -21.35
N LEU A 274 2.52 -16.50 -20.05
CA LEU A 274 1.71 -15.52 -19.33
C LEU A 274 1.84 -14.11 -19.94
N ASP A 275 3.07 -13.65 -20.21
CA ASP A 275 3.34 -12.34 -20.84
C ASP A 275 2.67 -12.25 -22.23
N GLU A 276 2.80 -13.30 -23.06
CA GLU A 276 2.17 -13.36 -24.38
C GLU A 276 0.64 -13.28 -24.28
N LYS A 277 0.02 -14.04 -23.36
CA LYS A 277 -1.44 -14.09 -23.17
C LYS A 277 -2.00 -12.80 -22.59
N ILE A 278 -1.30 -12.14 -21.67
CA ILE A 278 -1.74 -10.85 -21.13
C ILE A 278 -1.83 -9.80 -22.24
N VAL A 279 -0.88 -9.78 -23.16
CA VAL A 279 -0.89 -8.85 -24.30
C VAL A 279 -1.97 -9.22 -25.32
N SER A 280 -2.10 -10.49 -25.68
CA SER A 280 -3.00 -10.90 -26.77
C SER A 280 -4.47 -11.01 -26.35
N ASN A 281 -4.73 -11.38 -25.09
CA ASN A 281 -6.06 -11.83 -24.63
C ASN A 281 -6.52 -11.12 -23.35
N PHE A 282 -6.07 -9.87 -23.12
CA PHE A 282 -6.40 -9.10 -21.91
C PHE A 282 -7.88 -9.15 -21.52
N ASP A 283 -8.79 -8.95 -22.48
CA ASP A 283 -10.23 -8.87 -22.17
C ASP A 283 -10.78 -10.23 -21.72
N SER A 284 -10.25 -11.34 -22.27
CA SER A 284 -10.56 -12.69 -21.79
C SER A 284 -10.00 -12.97 -20.40
N ILE A 285 -8.83 -12.42 -20.05
CA ILE A 285 -8.24 -12.55 -18.72
C ILE A 285 -9.06 -11.75 -17.70
N SER A 286 -9.45 -10.54 -18.06
CA SER A 286 -10.33 -9.71 -17.22
C SER A 286 -11.66 -10.41 -16.97
N GLU A 287 -12.29 -10.98 -18.00
CA GLU A 287 -13.54 -11.76 -17.86
C GLU A 287 -13.32 -13.04 -17.04
N PHE A 288 -12.19 -13.73 -17.21
CA PHE A 288 -11.84 -14.92 -16.42
C PHE A 288 -11.79 -14.62 -14.93
N PHE A 289 -11.06 -13.57 -14.50
CA PHE A 289 -10.90 -13.26 -13.07
C PHE A 289 -12.10 -12.51 -12.48
N SER A 290 -12.63 -11.49 -13.17
CA SER A 290 -13.69 -10.63 -12.65
C SER A 290 -15.10 -11.15 -12.94
N GLY A 291 -15.26 -12.05 -13.90
CA GLY A 291 -16.56 -12.51 -14.36
C GLY A 291 -17.26 -11.47 -15.24
N ASN A 292 -18.48 -11.82 -15.65
CA ASN A 292 -19.31 -10.97 -16.49
C ASN A 292 -20.78 -11.18 -16.12
N ILE A 293 -21.38 -10.16 -15.52
CA ILE A 293 -22.77 -10.19 -15.03
C ILE A 293 -23.75 -10.37 -16.20
N ASP A 294 -23.49 -9.71 -17.33
CA ASP A 294 -24.38 -9.75 -18.51
C ASP A 294 -24.42 -11.17 -19.11
N ASN A 295 -23.30 -11.90 -19.03
CA ASN A 295 -23.18 -13.28 -19.49
C ASN A 295 -23.42 -14.33 -18.40
N ASN A 296 -23.78 -13.90 -17.18
CA ASN A 296 -23.99 -14.76 -16.01
C ASN A 296 -22.76 -15.64 -15.67
N ILE A 297 -21.56 -15.06 -15.84
CA ILE A 297 -20.26 -15.70 -15.57
C ILE A 297 -19.77 -15.20 -14.22
N ILE A 298 -19.55 -16.13 -13.29
CA ILE A 298 -18.87 -15.85 -12.01
C ILE A 298 -17.37 -15.94 -12.24
N GLY A 299 -16.64 -14.89 -11.89
CA GLY A 299 -15.19 -14.82 -12.09
C GLY A 299 -14.41 -15.72 -11.16
N MET A 300 -13.22 -16.14 -11.61
CA MET A 300 -12.33 -17.03 -10.87
C MET A 300 -11.94 -16.49 -9.50
N ALA A 301 -11.76 -15.17 -9.38
CA ALA A 301 -11.42 -14.54 -8.12
C ALA A 301 -12.54 -14.70 -7.08
N GLU A 302 -13.80 -14.58 -7.50
CA GLU A 302 -14.96 -14.78 -6.62
C GLU A 302 -15.13 -16.27 -6.26
N ILE A 303 -14.96 -17.18 -7.22
CA ILE A 303 -15.01 -18.63 -6.98
C ILE A 303 -13.95 -19.05 -5.94
N LEU A 304 -12.71 -18.56 -6.09
CA LEU A 304 -11.62 -18.83 -5.14
C LEU A 304 -11.92 -18.24 -3.77
N LYS A 305 -12.35 -16.97 -3.72
CA LYS A 305 -12.74 -16.29 -2.48
C LYS A 305 -13.84 -17.06 -1.74
N ASP A 306 -14.89 -17.46 -2.43
CA ASP A 306 -16.01 -18.20 -1.84
C ASP A 306 -15.56 -19.56 -1.30
N LYS A 307 -14.70 -20.27 -2.03
CA LYS A 307 -14.16 -21.55 -1.53
C LYS A 307 -13.26 -21.35 -0.32
N ILE A 308 -12.36 -20.37 -0.35
CA ILE A 308 -11.49 -20.06 0.79
C ILE A 308 -12.35 -19.69 2.01
N ASN A 309 -13.40 -18.90 1.81
CA ASN A 309 -14.35 -18.56 2.87
C ASN A 309 -15.10 -19.81 3.38
N GLU A 310 -15.53 -20.72 2.51
CA GLU A 310 -16.17 -21.98 2.92
C GLU A 310 -15.25 -22.83 3.81
N ILE A 311 -13.96 -22.89 3.48
CA ILE A 311 -12.94 -23.65 4.21
C ILE A 311 -12.62 -22.99 5.57
N THR A 312 -12.51 -21.66 5.60
CA THR A 312 -11.96 -20.89 6.73
C THR A 312 -13.01 -20.26 7.65
N ASN A 313 -14.28 -20.18 7.23
CA ASN A 313 -15.33 -19.58 8.05
C ASN A 313 -15.57 -20.35 9.36
N TYR A 314 -16.34 -19.76 10.27
CA TYR A 314 -16.61 -20.34 11.60
C TYR A 314 -17.17 -21.77 11.57
N SER A 315 -18.01 -22.09 10.59
CA SER A 315 -18.59 -23.42 10.34
C SER A 315 -17.77 -24.28 9.37
N GLY A 316 -16.60 -23.78 8.94
CA GLY A 316 -15.77 -24.36 7.90
C GLY A 316 -14.98 -25.55 8.39
N ILE A 317 -14.43 -26.30 7.43
CA ILE A 317 -13.73 -27.56 7.67
C ILE A 317 -12.55 -27.37 8.65
N ILE A 318 -11.79 -26.28 8.52
CA ILE A 318 -10.64 -26.01 9.40
C ILE A 318 -11.08 -25.72 10.84
N ASN A 319 -12.10 -24.89 11.03
CA ASN A 319 -12.58 -24.56 12.37
C ASN A 319 -13.25 -25.77 13.05
N ASN A 320 -13.97 -26.60 12.30
CA ASN A 320 -14.53 -27.84 12.82
C ASN A 320 -13.45 -28.83 13.29
N GLU A 321 -12.34 -28.94 12.54
CA GLU A 321 -11.19 -29.74 12.95
C GLU A 321 -10.56 -29.20 14.24
N LYS A 322 -10.34 -27.88 14.32
CA LYS A 322 -9.82 -27.22 15.52
C LYS A 322 -10.70 -27.45 16.76
N ASN A 323 -12.01 -27.32 16.60
CA ASN A 323 -12.97 -27.57 17.68
C ASN A 323 -12.99 -29.05 18.10
N SER A 324 -12.85 -29.97 17.14
CA SER A 324 -12.78 -31.40 17.40
C SER A 324 -11.50 -31.76 18.18
N ALA A 325 -10.36 -31.18 17.79
CA ALA A 325 -9.10 -31.31 18.51
C ALA A 325 -9.20 -30.74 19.93
N GLN A 326 -9.77 -29.56 20.11
CA GLN A 326 -9.98 -28.95 21.43
C GLN A 326 -10.87 -29.83 22.32
N THR A 327 -11.99 -30.33 21.78
CA THR A 327 -12.89 -31.23 22.54
C THR A 327 -12.19 -32.54 22.93
N LYS A 328 -11.20 -32.99 22.14
CA LYS A 328 -10.38 -34.16 22.49
C LYS A 328 -9.39 -33.83 23.61
N ILE A 329 -8.76 -32.66 23.56
CA ILE A 329 -7.88 -32.16 24.63
C ILE A 329 -8.66 -32.08 25.95
N ASP A 330 -9.85 -31.48 25.93
CA ASP A 330 -10.67 -31.30 27.13
C ASP A 330 -11.06 -32.66 27.74
N ARG A 331 -11.45 -33.63 26.91
CA ARG A 331 -11.75 -35.00 27.35
C ARG A 331 -10.54 -35.72 27.94
N ILE A 332 -9.35 -35.54 27.36
CA ILE A 332 -8.11 -36.14 27.88
C ILE A 332 -7.76 -35.53 29.23
N ASN A 333 -7.89 -34.21 29.39
CA ASN A 333 -7.65 -33.53 30.67
C ASN A 333 -8.60 -34.05 31.76
N GLU A 334 -9.89 -34.19 31.45
CA GLU A 334 -10.85 -34.76 32.40
C GLU A 334 -10.51 -36.22 32.80
N GLN A 335 -9.97 -37.01 31.87
CA GLN A 335 -9.49 -38.37 32.17
C GLN A 335 -8.26 -38.35 33.07
N ILE A 336 -7.30 -37.46 32.80
CA ILE A 336 -6.10 -37.28 33.62
C ILE A 336 -6.49 -36.92 35.06
N ASP A 337 -7.44 -36.01 35.25
CA ASP A 337 -7.91 -35.60 36.58
C ASP A 337 -8.54 -36.78 37.33
N LYS A 338 -9.42 -37.54 36.66
CA LYS A 338 -10.09 -38.72 37.25
C LYS A 338 -9.10 -39.82 37.63
N GLU A 339 -8.12 -40.11 36.78
CA GLU A 339 -7.10 -41.14 37.07
C GLU A 339 -6.15 -40.68 38.18
N THR A 340 -5.80 -39.39 38.22
CA THR A 340 -5.02 -38.80 39.32
C THR A 340 -5.76 -38.93 40.65
N GLU A 341 -7.07 -38.68 40.68
CA GLU A 341 -7.89 -38.84 41.89
C GLU A 341 -7.93 -40.31 42.35
N LYS A 342 -8.10 -41.26 41.42
CA LYS A 342 -8.06 -42.71 41.73
C LYS A 342 -6.70 -43.12 42.29
N LEU A 343 -5.62 -42.64 41.70
CA LEU A 343 -4.25 -42.92 42.14
C LEU A 343 -4.04 -42.39 43.57
N ASN A 344 -4.46 -41.16 43.86
CA ASN A 344 -4.38 -40.56 45.19
C ASN A 344 -5.16 -41.38 46.24
N LYS A 345 -6.40 -41.78 45.93
CA LYS A 345 -7.20 -42.66 46.81
C LYS A 345 -6.50 -43.99 47.09
N ARG A 346 -5.86 -44.58 46.07
CA ARG A 346 -5.10 -45.83 46.26
C ARG A 346 -3.90 -45.61 47.19
N TYR A 347 -3.16 -44.51 47.04
CA TYR A 347 -2.07 -44.16 47.96
C TYR A 347 -2.56 -43.93 49.40
N GLU A 348 -3.71 -43.27 49.59
CA GLU A 348 -4.31 -43.09 50.91
C GLU A 348 -4.67 -44.43 51.57
N ILE A 349 -5.29 -45.36 50.82
CA ILE A 349 -5.64 -46.70 51.31
C ILE A 349 -4.36 -47.48 51.67
N MET A 350 -3.36 -47.49 50.79
CA MET A 350 -2.09 -48.16 51.06
C MET A 350 -1.37 -47.56 52.27
N THR A 351 -1.45 -46.25 52.46
CA THR A 351 -0.89 -45.56 53.65
C THR A 351 -1.60 -46.02 54.93
N LYS A 352 -2.94 -46.08 54.93
CA LYS A 352 -3.71 -46.61 56.07
C LYS A 352 -3.36 -48.06 56.39
N GLN A 353 -3.30 -48.92 55.37
CA GLN A 353 -2.89 -50.32 55.52
C GLN A 353 -1.47 -50.45 56.08
N PHE A 354 -0.55 -49.60 55.67
CA PHE A 354 0.82 -49.59 56.18
C PHE A 354 0.88 -49.18 57.65
N VAL A 355 0.12 -48.16 58.06
CA VAL A 355 0.01 -47.73 59.46
C VAL A 355 -0.64 -48.81 60.35
N GLU A 356 -1.68 -49.49 59.84
CA GLU A 356 -2.31 -50.62 60.53
C GLU A 356 -1.35 -51.80 60.68
N LEU A 357 -0.59 -52.12 59.63
CA LEU A 357 0.42 -53.17 59.64
C LEU A 357 1.55 -52.84 60.62
N ASP A 358 2.06 -51.60 60.65
CA ASP A 358 3.04 -51.15 61.65
C ASP A 358 2.50 -51.28 63.08
N SER A 359 1.22 -50.91 63.29
CA SER A 359 0.56 -51.07 64.59
C SER A 359 0.38 -52.54 64.99
N PHE A 360 0.04 -53.41 64.04
CA PHE A 360 -0.08 -54.85 64.26
C PHE A 360 1.28 -55.48 64.58
N MET A 361 2.34 -55.10 63.85
CA MET A 361 3.71 -55.53 64.11
C MET A 361 4.16 -55.13 65.53
N LYS A 362 3.90 -53.89 65.96
CA LYS A 362 4.17 -53.45 67.35
C LYS A 362 3.38 -54.26 68.40
N LYS A 363 2.14 -54.63 68.10
CA LYS A 363 1.34 -55.52 68.96
C LYS A 363 1.94 -56.92 69.02
N MET A 364 2.35 -57.48 67.89
CA MET A 364 3.02 -58.79 67.86
C MET A 364 4.34 -58.74 68.63
N GLU A 365 5.16 -57.70 68.46
CA GLU A 365 6.39 -57.52 69.19
C GLU A 365 6.15 -57.44 70.71
N SER A 366 5.14 -56.67 71.14
CA SER A 366 4.77 -56.60 72.57
C SER A 366 4.22 -57.93 73.10
N GLN A 367 3.47 -58.69 72.30
CA GLN A 367 3.03 -60.05 72.65
C GLN A 367 4.20 -61.03 72.74
N THR A 368 5.13 -61.01 71.78
CA THR A 368 6.36 -61.82 71.84
C THR A 368 7.18 -61.48 73.06
N ASN A 369 7.33 -60.20 73.39
CA ASN A 369 8.00 -59.74 74.60
C ASN A 369 7.28 -60.24 75.87
N TYR A 370 5.94 -60.18 75.91
CA TYR A 370 5.14 -60.69 77.03
C TYR A 370 5.29 -62.20 77.20
N VAL A 371 5.18 -62.98 76.12
CA VAL A 371 5.39 -64.44 76.14
C VAL A 371 6.81 -64.77 76.56
N THR A 372 7.81 -64.05 76.06
CA THR A 372 9.22 -64.22 76.44
C THR A 372 9.42 -63.92 77.92
N GLN A 373 8.83 -62.86 78.45
CA GLN A 373 8.86 -62.53 79.89
C GLN A 373 8.17 -63.60 80.74
N MET A 374 7.02 -64.13 80.30
CA MET A 374 6.32 -65.22 80.97
C MET A 374 7.14 -66.52 80.96
N PHE A 375 7.81 -66.83 79.85
CA PHE A 375 8.70 -67.98 79.75
C PHE A 375 9.90 -67.83 80.69
N ASN A 376 10.54 -66.65 80.69
CA ASN A 376 11.65 -66.34 81.57
C ASN A 376 11.24 -66.38 83.05
N SER A 377 10.05 -65.87 83.40
CA SER A 377 9.56 -65.89 84.78
C SER A 377 9.23 -67.31 85.28
N MET A 378 8.63 -68.14 84.42
CA MET A 378 8.44 -69.57 84.70
C MET A 378 9.77 -70.30 84.86
N GLN A 379 10.76 -69.98 84.03
CA GLN A 379 12.09 -70.58 84.10
C GLN A 379 12.86 -70.15 85.36
N SER A 380 12.68 -68.92 85.83
CA SER A 380 13.21 -68.46 87.12
C SER A 380 12.49 -69.10 88.32
N SER A 381 11.17 -69.27 88.29
CA SER A 381 10.45 -69.99 89.36
C SER A 381 10.83 -71.47 89.46
N SER A 382 11.25 -72.10 88.36
CA SER A 382 11.78 -73.47 88.38
C SER A 382 13.23 -73.61 88.89
N LYS A 383 13.93 -72.49 89.15
CA LYS A 383 15.29 -72.50 89.74
C LYS A 383 15.33 -72.23 91.24
N ASP A 384 14.23 -71.77 91.84
CA ASP A 384 14.10 -71.49 93.28
C ASP A 384 13.18 -72.48 94.03
N SER A 385 13.03 -73.71 93.52
CA SER A 385 12.37 -74.84 94.22
C SER A 385 13.32 -76.00 94.45
#